data_AF-A0A8T5LKN3-F1
#
_entry.id   AF-A0A8T5LKN3-F1
#
_cell.length_a   1.000
_cell.length_b   1.000
_cell.length_c   1.000
_cell.angle_alpha   90.00
_cell.angle_beta   90.00
_cell.angle_gamma   90.00
#
_symmetry.space_group_name_H-M   'P 1'
#
loop_
_entity.id
_entity.type
_entity.pdbx_description
1 polymer ?
#
loop_
_entity_poly.entity_id
_entity_poly.type
_entity_poly.pdbx_seq_one_letter_code
_entity_poly.pdbx_strand_id
1 'polypeptide(L)'
;MTHGLKGKFIVIDGLDGIGKGVVLDAVVDDLSSKGLRVFDLHDFWKASHDHPDFHNKNFNGKINQYYKNLSDFDVLISAEPTYVGIGKAIREEIIANNGRKYSALFTAHAYSMDRLILYNRVIMPALQAGKIVVQSRSFSTSVVYQPLQSTLQGETPLSVSDILSLEGNAYALKNAPDMFIIPTIMNVNEVMKRLDGRDKDDNCQFEKIDFQLKLKPFYESSDLKNLFEKQGTVVKYLNAGISIPETKRQAVEIYKMIMS
;
A
#
# COMPACT_ATOMS: atom_id res chain seq x y z
N MET A 1 19.59 3.34 -3.58
CA MET A 1 19.26 2.36 -4.64
C MET A 1 18.02 1.62 -4.17
N THR A 2 17.03 1.44 -5.06
CA THR A 2 15.78 0.74 -4.74
C THR A 2 16.08 -0.75 -4.53
N HIS A 3 15.09 -1.64 -4.67
CA HIS A 3 15.32 -3.08 -4.51
C HIS A 3 16.28 -3.70 -5.55
N GLY A 4 16.56 -3.04 -6.69
CA GLY A 4 17.56 -3.50 -7.68
C GLY A 4 17.22 -4.83 -8.39
N LEU A 5 15.93 -5.20 -8.44
CA LEU A 5 15.44 -6.43 -9.07
C LEU A 5 14.95 -6.15 -10.49
N LYS A 6 14.70 -7.21 -11.26
CA LYS A 6 14.21 -7.12 -12.65
C LYS A 6 12.82 -6.50 -12.75
N GLY A 7 11.94 -6.83 -11.80
CA GLY A 7 10.57 -6.34 -11.76
C GLY A 7 10.50 -4.84 -11.46
N LYS A 8 9.30 -4.28 -11.58
CA LYS A 8 9.03 -2.88 -11.25
C LYS A 8 8.07 -2.79 -10.08
N PHE A 9 8.36 -1.95 -9.10
CA PHE A 9 7.51 -1.79 -7.93
C PHE A 9 6.92 -0.38 -7.84
N ILE A 10 5.59 -0.28 -7.91
CA ILE A 10 4.83 0.96 -7.85
C ILE A 10 3.95 0.93 -6.60
N VAL A 11 4.12 1.92 -5.73
CA VAL A 11 3.25 2.15 -4.57
C VAL A 11 2.37 3.38 -4.81
N ILE A 12 1.10 3.27 -4.46
CA ILE A 12 0.14 4.37 -4.47
C ILE A 12 -0.39 4.54 -3.05
N ASP A 13 -0.14 5.69 -2.43
CA ASP A 13 -0.57 5.96 -1.06
C ASP A 13 -0.94 7.43 -0.85
N GLY A 14 -1.68 7.71 0.22
CA GLY A 14 -2.22 9.02 0.54
C GLY A 14 -3.44 8.92 1.42
N LEU A 15 -4.10 10.06 1.62
CA LEU A 15 -5.30 10.17 2.46
C LEU A 15 -6.41 9.20 2.03
N ASP A 16 -7.27 8.86 2.98
CA ASP A 16 -8.53 8.20 2.67
C ASP A 16 -9.47 9.17 1.95
N GLY A 17 -10.34 8.65 1.09
CA GLY A 17 -11.14 9.54 0.21
C GLY A 17 -10.42 10.01 -1.05
N ILE A 18 -9.08 10.04 -1.09
CA ILE A 18 -8.33 10.83 -2.09
C ILE A 18 -8.38 10.31 -3.54
N GLY A 19 -8.71 9.03 -3.74
CA GLY A 19 -8.75 8.42 -5.07
C GLY A 19 -7.61 7.44 -5.38
N LYS A 20 -6.96 6.85 -4.36
CA LYS A 20 -5.92 5.81 -4.53
C LYS A 20 -6.34 4.69 -5.49
N GLY A 21 -7.57 4.17 -5.33
CA GLY A 21 -8.12 3.13 -6.19
C GLY A 21 -8.20 3.57 -7.65
N VAL A 22 -8.69 4.79 -7.93
CA VAL A 22 -8.77 5.34 -9.30
C VAL A 22 -7.39 5.40 -9.96
N VAL A 23 -6.35 5.77 -9.21
CA VAL A 23 -4.97 5.82 -9.70
C VAL A 23 -4.43 4.41 -9.97
N LEU A 24 -4.68 3.47 -9.07
CA LEU A 24 -4.27 2.08 -9.21
C LEU A 24 -4.94 1.44 -10.43
N ASP A 25 -6.26 1.57 -10.53
CA ASP A 25 -7.06 1.05 -11.63
C ASP A 25 -6.58 1.64 -12.97
N ALA A 26 -6.27 2.94 -13.02
CA ALA A 26 -5.75 3.56 -14.25
C ALA A 26 -4.42 2.95 -14.72
N VAL A 27 -3.50 2.67 -13.78
CA VAL A 27 -2.22 2.03 -14.10
C VAL A 27 -2.44 0.60 -14.58
N VAL A 28 -3.26 -0.17 -13.86
CA VAL A 28 -3.59 -1.57 -14.18
C VAL A 28 -4.33 -1.66 -15.52
N ASP A 29 -5.31 -0.79 -15.78
CA ASP A 29 -6.09 -0.73 -17.02
C ASP A 29 -5.17 -0.47 -18.22
N ASP A 30 -4.24 0.50 -18.14
CA ASP A 30 -3.29 0.81 -19.22
C ASP A 30 -2.31 -0.35 -19.45
N LEU A 31 -1.88 -1.05 -18.40
CA LEU A 31 -1.05 -2.27 -18.52
C LEU A 31 -1.83 -3.43 -19.16
N SER A 32 -3.06 -3.69 -18.70
CA SER A 32 -3.94 -4.73 -19.23
C SER A 32 -4.30 -4.48 -20.69
N SER A 33 -4.55 -3.22 -21.07
CA SER A 33 -4.83 -2.82 -22.47
C SER A 33 -3.68 -3.13 -23.44
N LYS A 34 -2.46 -3.34 -22.94
CA LYS A 34 -1.28 -3.76 -23.70
C LYS A 34 -1.09 -5.28 -23.73
N GLY A 35 -2.07 -6.04 -23.23
CA GLY A 35 -2.07 -7.51 -23.22
C GLY A 35 -1.34 -8.15 -22.05
N LEU A 36 -0.95 -7.38 -21.01
CA LEU A 36 -0.32 -7.96 -19.83
C LEU A 36 -1.37 -8.64 -18.95
N ARG A 37 -1.05 -9.84 -18.46
CA ARG A 37 -1.95 -10.62 -17.61
C ARG A 37 -1.86 -10.14 -16.17
N VAL A 38 -3.00 -9.83 -15.59
CA VAL A 38 -3.12 -9.26 -14.24
C VAL A 38 -3.49 -10.37 -13.26
N PHE A 39 -2.76 -10.45 -12.15
CA PHE A 39 -3.12 -11.25 -10.99
C PHE A 39 -3.45 -10.35 -9.81
N ASP A 40 -4.71 -10.36 -9.38
CA ASP A 40 -5.17 -9.58 -8.22
C ASP A 40 -5.13 -10.40 -6.93
N LEU A 41 -4.31 -9.97 -5.97
CA LEU A 41 -4.25 -10.60 -4.66
C LEU A 41 -5.54 -10.43 -3.86
N HIS A 42 -6.35 -9.39 -4.10
CA HIS A 42 -7.62 -9.22 -3.40
C HIS A 42 -8.59 -10.36 -3.73
N ASP A 43 -8.74 -10.66 -5.02
CA ASP A 43 -9.56 -11.77 -5.48
C ASP A 43 -9.02 -13.11 -4.98
N PHE A 44 -7.69 -13.27 -5.00
CA PHE A 44 -7.06 -14.47 -4.46
C PHE A 44 -7.33 -14.64 -2.96
N TRP A 45 -7.06 -13.61 -2.15
CA TRP A 45 -7.29 -13.62 -0.70
C TRP A 45 -8.75 -13.88 -0.35
N LYS A 46 -9.69 -13.30 -1.10
CA LYS A 46 -11.12 -13.51 -0.91
C LYS A 46 -11.52 -14.96 -1.18
N ALA A 47 -10.92 -15.59 -2.18
CA ALA A 47 -11.24 -16.97 -2.56
C ALA A 47 -10.51 -18.02 -1.72
N SER A 48 -9.26 -17.76 -1.34
CA SER A 48 -8.36 -18.76 -0.73
C SER A 48 -8.16 -18.59 0.76
N HIS A 49 -8.37 -17.39 1.30
CA HIS A 49 -8.05 -17.00 2.67
C HIS A 49 -6.57 -17.19 3.07
N ASP A 50 -5.63 -17.25 2.11
CA ASP A 50 -4.18 -17.29 2.33
C ASP A 50 -3.44 -16.51 1.22
N HIS A 51 -2.14 -16.23 1.40
CA HIS A 51 -1.28 -15.74 0.32
C HIS A 51 -0.99 -16.84 -0.72
N PRO A 52 -0.74 -16.47 -1.99
CA PRO A 52 -0.28 -17.43 -2.97
C PRO A 52 1.08 -18.02 -2.54
N ASP A 53 1.33 -19.25 -2.96
CA ASP A 53 2.64 -19.87 -2.86
C ASP A 53 3.27 -19.93 -4.26
N PHE A 54 4.41 -19.28 -4.45
CA PHE A 54 5.10 -19.24 -5.73
C PHE A 54 6.20 -20.30 -5.87
N HIS A 55 6.50 -21.05 -4.79
CA HIS A 55 7.65 -21.95 -4.73
C HIS A 55 7.21 -23.42 -4.63
N ASN A 56 6.22 -23.73 -3.79
CA ASN A 56 5.88 -25.10 -3.45
C ASN A 56 4.63 -25.56 -4.19
N LYS A 57 4.81 -26.09 -5.41
CA LYS A 57 3.72 -26.70 -6.19
C LYS A 57 3.11 -27.92 -5.50
N ASN A 58 3.94 -28.67 -4.78
CA ASN A 58 3.53 -29.84 -4.02
C ASN A 58 4.05 -29.74 -2.59
N PHE A 59 3.24 -30.15 -1.62
CA PHE A 59 3.61 -30.25 -0.22
C PHE A 59 3.07 -31.55 0.35
N ASN A 60 3.92 -32.34 1.02
CA ASN A 60 3.57 -33.64 1.60
C ASN A 60 2.83 -34.58 0.63
N GLY A 61 3.30 -34.68 -0.61
CA GLY A 61 2.72 -35.54 -1.64
C GLY A 61 1.38 -35.09 -2.22
N LYS A 62 0.90 -33.88 -1.86
CA LYS A 62 -0.34 -33.29 -2.39
C LYS A 62 -0.04 -32.01 -3.16
N ILE A 63 -0.88 -31.72 -4.16
CA ILE A 63 -0.84 -30.44 -4.86
C ILE A 63 -1.22 -29.33 -3.87
N ASN A 64 -0.39 -28.29 -3.81
CA ASN A 64 -0.68 -27.12 -3.00
C ASN A 64 -1.75 -26.26 -3.70
N GLN A 65 -2.94 -26.16 -3.10
CA GLN A 65 -4.04 -25.39 -3.66
C GLN A 65 -3.77 -23.88 -3.77
N TYR A 66 -2.81 -23.37 -2.99
CA TYR A 66 -2.39 -21.97 -3.04
C TYR A 66 -1.30 -21.72 -4.07
N TYR A 67 -0.78 -22.76 -4.73
CA TYR A 67 0.28 -22.62 -5.70
C TYR A 67 -0.17 -21.78 -6.89
N LYS A 68 0.65 -20.80 -7.26
CA LYS A 68 0.52 -20.02 -8.49
C LYS A 68 1.85 -19.99 -9.20
N ASN A 69 1.83 -20.26 -10.52
CA ASN A 69 3.06 -20.18 -11.28
C ASN A 69 3.32 -18.72 -11.65
N LEU A 70 4.52 -18.22 -11.34
CA LEU A 70 4.90 -16.85 -11.68
C LEU A 70 4.84 -16.59 -13.19
N SER A 71 4.89 -17.61 -14.05
CA SER A 71 4.70 -17.45 -15.49
C SER A 71 3.25 -17.19 -15.92
N ASP A 72 2.25 -17.31 -15.04
CA ASP A 72 0.83 -17.16 -15.36
C ASP A 72 0.37 -15.70 -15.46
N PHE A 73 1.15 -14.77 -14.92
CA PHE A 73 0.82 -13.35 -14.89
C PHE A 73 2.06 -12.47 -15.11
N ASP A 74 1.82 -11.19 -15.42
CA ASP A 74 2.85 -10.19 -15.69
C ASP A 74 2.77 -9.02 -14.71
N VAL A 75 1.54 -8.70 -14.27
CA VAL A 75 1.23 -7.65 -13.28
C VAL A 75 0.62 -8.28 -12.03
N LEU A 76 1.08 -7.87 -10.85
CA LEU A 76 0.55 -8.25 -9.55
C LEU A 76 -0.08 -7.02 -8.89
N ILE A 77 -1.36 -7.10 -8.54
CA ILE A 77 -2.02 -6.10 -7.69
C ILE A 77 -1.92 -6.55 -6.24
N SER A 78 -1.50 -5.65 -5.36
CA SER A 78 -1.37 -5.91 -3.92
C SER A 78 -1.93 -4.74 -3.10
N ALA A 79 -2.15 -4.97 -1.81
CA ALA A 79 -2.44 -3.91 -0.85
C ALA A 79 -1.97 -4.27 0.55
N GLU A 80 -1.73 -3.23 1.34
CA GLU A 80 -1.53 -3.34 2.79
C GLU A 80 -2.62 -2.54 3.55
N PRO A 81 -3.09 -3.01 4.72
CA PRO A 81 -2.82 -4.32 5.29
C PRO A 81 -3.43 -5.43 4.41
N THR A 82 -2.88 -6.63 4.45
CA THR A 82 -3.40 -7.75 3.65
C THR A 82 -4.82 -8.15 4.12
N TYR A 83 -5.56 -8.92 3.31
CA TYR A 83 -6.92 -9.40 3.70
C TYR A 83 -6.90 -10.79 4.35
N VAL A 84 -5.71 -11.31 4.66
CA VAL A 84 -5.48 -12.64 5.25
C VAL A 84 -4.49 -12.51 6.41
N GLY A 85 -4.34 -13.56 7.22
CA GLY A 85 -3.35 -13.60 8.30
C GLY A 85 -3.37 -12.36 9.22
N ILE A 86 -2.19 -11.76 9.43
CA ILE A 86 -2.02 -10.59 10.31
C ILE A 86 -2.76 -9.38 9.74
N GLY A 87 -2.72 -9.13 8.43
CA GLY A 87 -3.44 -8.02 7.81
C GLY A 87 -4.95 -8.07 8.07
N LYS A 88 -5.54 -9.26 8.03
CA LYS A 88 -6.95 -9.45 8.42
C LYS A 88 -7.18 -9.07 9.88
N ALA A 89 -6.32 -9.51 10.80
CA ALA A 89 -6.40 -9.13 12.20
C ALA A 89 -6.23 -7.60 12.40
N ILE A 90 -5.33 -6.95 11.65
CA ILE A 90 -5.21 -5.49 11.68
C ILE A 90 -6.58 -4.85 11.37
N ARG A 91 -7.21 -5.28 10.27
CA ARG A 91 -8.47 -4.73 9.77
C ARG A 91 -9.65 -4.96 10.72
N GLU A 92 -9.78 -6.17 11.27
CA GLU A 92 -10.98 -6.58 12.02
C GLU A 92 -10.86 -6.36 13.53
N GLU A 93 -9.63 -6.33 14.06
CA GLU A 93 -9.35 -6.25 15.50
C GLU A 93 -8.70 -4.92 15.89
N ILE A 94 -7.59 -4.57 15.24
CA ILE A 94 -6.68 -3.53 15.75
C ILE A 94 -7.15 -2.13 15.40
N ILE A 95 -7.48 -1.90 14.12
CA ILE A 95 -7.88 -0.59 13.62
C ILE A 95 -9.40 -0.47 13.52
N ALA A 96 -10.11 -1.56 13.80
CA ALA A 96 -11.55 -1.59 13.68
C ALA A 96 -12.23 -0.67 14.70
N ASN A 97 -13.31 0.01 14.31
CA ASN A 97 -14.12 0.85 15.19
C ASN A 97 -15.08 -0.02 16.04
N ASN A 98 -14.47 -0.92 16.82
CA ASN A 98 -15.13 -1.94 17.63
C ASN A 98 -15.04 -1.65 19.15
N GLY A 99 -14.65 -0.43 19.51
CA GLY A 99 -14.46 0.03 20.90
C GLY A 99 -13.13 -0.37 21.54
N ARG A 100 -12.34 -1.25 20.93
CA ARG A 100 -11.03 -1.65 21.43
C ARG A 100 -9.98 -0.63 21.02
N LYS A 101 -8.94 -0.48 21.85
CA LYS A 101 -7.88 0.50 21.63
C LYS A 101 -6.53 -0.18 21.81
N TYR A 102 -5.74 -0.14 20.74
CA TYR A 102 -4.36 -0.57 20.72
C TYR A 102 -3.45 0.64 20.59
N SER A 103 -2.26 0.54 21.19
CA SER A 103 -1.30 1.62 21.10
C SER A 103 -0.79 1.82 19.68
N ALA A 104 -0.29 3.02 19.40
CA ALA A 104 0.33 3.32 18.13
C ALA A 104 1.52 2.39 17.85
N LEU A 105 2.29 2.05 18.88
CA LEU A 105 3.43 1.15 18.75
C LEU A 105 2.99 -0.27 18.42
N PHE A 106 1.96 -0.78 19.12
CA PHE A 106 1.39 -2.10 18.82
C PHE A 106 0.85 -2.15 17.38
N THR A 107 0.12 -1.11 16.98
CA THR A 107 -0.40 -0.97 15.62
C THR A 107 0.74 -0.98 14.59
N ALA A 108 1.83 -0.24 14.85
CA ALA A 108 3.03 -0.21 14.00
C ALA A 108 3.68 -1.59 13.86
N HIS A 109 3.80 -2.34 14.97
CA HIS A 109 4.35 -3.71 14.96
C HIS A 109 3.48 -4.65 14.13
N ALA A 110 2.16 -4.59 14.27
CA ALA A 110 1.25 -5.43 13.50
C ALA A 110 1.40 -5.18 11.99
N TYR A 111 1.40 -3.92 11.56
CA TYR A 111 1.68 -3.55 10.17
C TYR A 111 3.05 -4.03 9.69
N SER A 112 4.09 -3.88 10.53
CA SER A 112 5.44 -4.34 10.22
C SER A 112 5.48 -5.86 9.99
N MET A 113 4.81 -6.66 10.83
CA MET A 113 4.76 -8.11 10.68
C MET A 113 3.98 -8.56 9.44
N ASP A 114 2.79 -7.98 9.19
CA ASP A 114 2.00 -8.26 7.98
C ASP A 114 2.82 -7.97 6.70
N ARG A 115 3.49 -6.81 6.68
CA ARG A 115 4.36 -6.38 5.59
C ARG A 115 5.53 -7.32 5.37
N LEU A 116 6.20 -7.77 6.42
CA LEU A 116 7.34 -8.68 6.28
C LEU A 116 6.91 -10.03 5.67
N ILE A 117 5.75 -10.55 6.06
CA ILE A 117 5.17 -11.76 5.47
C ILE A 117 4.83 -11.52 3.99
N LEU A 118 4.14 -10.42 3.68
CA LEU A 118 3.76 -10.07 2.31
C LEU A 118 4.99 -9.92 1.40
N TYR A 119 6.02 -9.23 1.86
CA TYR A 119 7.25 -9.02 1.10
C TYR A 119 7.95 -10.35 0.81
N ASN A 120 8.18 -11.17 1.84
CA ASN A 120 8.91 -12.43 1.69
C ASN A 120 8.14 -13.47 0.87
N ARG A 121 6.83 -13.61 1.09
CA ARG A 121 6.02 -14.64 0.40
C ARG A 121 5.61 -14.23 -1.00
N VAL A 122 5.47 -12.92 -1.27
CA VAL A 122 4.76 -12.45 -2.47
C VAL A 122 5.54 -11.40 -3.26
N ILE A 123 5.85 -10.25 -2.66
CA ILE A 123 6.38 -9.10 -3.42
C ILE A 123 7.78 -9.39 -3.95
N MET A 124 8.69 -9.87 -3.10
CA MET A 124 10.08 -10.12 -3.50
C MET A 124 10.19 -11.22 -4.56
N PRO A 125 9.52 -12.39 -4.42
CA PRO A 125 9.51 -13.39 -5.49
C PRO A 125 8.94 -12.88 -6.82
N ALA A 126 7.87 -12.08 -6.78
CA ALA A 126 7.29 -11.49 -7.99
C ALA A 126 8.27 -10.51 -8.67
N LEU A 127 8.90 -9.62 -7.90
CA LEU A 127 9.89 -8.68 -8.43
C LEU A 127 11.13 -9.40 -8.99
N GLN A 128 11.60 -10.46 -8.32
CA GLN A 128 12.70 -11.30 -8.82
C GLN A 128 12.35 -11.94 -10.17
N ALA A 129 11.11 -12.40 -10.34
CA ALA A 129 10.62 -12.97 -11.59
C ALA A 129 10.30 -11.92 -12.69
N GLY A 130 10.62 -10.63 -12.47
CA GLY A 130 10.43 -9.58 -13.45
C GLY A 130 8.99 -9.05 -13.56
N LYS A 131 8.16 -9.26 -12.54
CA LYS A 131 6.76 -8.79 -12.53
C LYS A 131 6.66 -7.31 -12.22
N ILE A 132 5.58 -6.69 -12.70
CA ILE A 132 5.20 -5.34 -12.28
C ILE A 132 4.28 -5.50 -11.08
N VAL A 133 4.66 -4.94 -9.94
CA VAL A 133 3.84 -4.93 -8.72
C VAL A 133 3.24 -3.54 -8.57
N VAL A 134 1.91 -3.45 -8.54
CA VAL A 134 1.17 -2.21 -8.25
C VAL A 134 0.47 -2.39 -6.90
N GLN A 135 0.91 -1.65 -5.89
CA GLN A 135 0.46 -1.82 -4.52
C GLN A 135 -0.27 -0.59 -3.99
N SER A 136 -1.44 -0.81 -3.42
CA SER A 136 -2.15 0.19 -2.63
C SER A 136 -1.59 0.21 -1.20
N ARG A 137 -0.99 1.35 -0.82
CA ARG A 137 -0.28 1.60 0.44
C ARG A 137 1.00 0.80 0.63
N SER A 138 1.83 1.29 1.55
CA SER A 138 3.01 0.58 2.04
C SER A 138 3.40 1.10 3.43
N PHE A 139 4.65 0.91 3.85
CA PHE A 139 5.19 1.49 5.08
C PHE A 139 5.10 3.03 5.12
N SER A 140 4.91 3.70 3.98
CA SER A 140 4.52 5.11 3.88
C SER A 140 3.33 5.45 4.79
N THR A 141 2.30 4.59 4.81
CA THR A 141 1.15 4.74 5.71
C THR A 141 1.62 4.70 7.16
N SER A 142 2.51 3.77 7.52
CA SER A 142 2.97 3.64 8.91
C SER A 142 3.78 4.84 9.37
N VAL A 143 4.63 5.40 8.51
CA VAL A 143 5.42 6.61 8.79
C VAL A 143 4.53 7.83 9.03
N VAL A 144 3.35 7.89 8.41
CA VAL A 144 2.43 9.03 8.52
C VAL A 144 1.38 8.83 9.64
N TYR A 145 0.80 7.64 9.75
CA TYR A 145 -0.34 7.38 10.64
C TYR A 145 0.08 7.18 12.09
N GLN A 146 1.11 6.36 12.36
CA GLN A 146 1.41 5.94 13.73
C GLN A 146 2.02 7.06 14.60
N PRO A 147 2.89 7.94 14.10
CA PRO A 147 3.31 9.13 14.87
C PRO A 147 2.12 10.00 15.28
N LEU A 148 1.20 10.27 14.35
CA LEU A 148 0.00 11.05 14.64
C LEU A 148 -0.93 10.31 15.63
N GLN A 149 -1.12 9.01 15.45
CA GLN A 149 -1.89 8.16 16.36
C GLN A 149 -1.35 8.27 17.79
N SER A 150 -0.04 8.13 17.99
CA SER A 150 0.59 8.22 19.32
C SER A 150 0.30 9.56 19.99
N THR A 151 0.40 10.66 19.23
CA THR A 151 0.13 12.01 19.73
C THR A 151 -1.35 12.20 20.09
N LEU A 152 -2.27 11.75 19.24
CA LEU A 152 -3.70 11.93 19.47
C LEU A 152 -4.26 11.02 20.58
N GLN A 153 -3.60 9.91 20.86
CA GLN A 153 -3.95 9.01 21.96
C GLN A 153 -3.29 9.40 23.29
N GLY A 154 -2.44 10.44 23.31
CA GLY A 154 -1.72 10.87 24.51
C GLY A 154 -0.64 9.89 24.98
N GLU A 155 -0.12 9.09 24.04
CA GLU A 155 0.97 8.13 24.29
C GLU A 155 2.32 8.82 24.21
N THR A 156 3.39 8.12 24.60
CA THR A 156 4.75 8.54 24.27
C THR A 156 4.86 8.74 22.75
N PRO A 157 5.23 9.94 22.27
CA PRO A 157 5.28 10.22 20.84
C PRO A 157 6.25 9.28 20.12
N LEU A 158 5.76 8.62 19.08
CA LEU A 158 6.60 7.81 18.20
C LEU A 158 7.24 8.70 17.14
N SER A 159 8.57 8.64 17.05
CA SER A 159 9.31 9.26 15.97
C SER A 159 9.24 8.42 14.70
N VAL A 160 9.55 9.04 13.55
CA VAL A 160 9.72 8.30 12.28
C VAL A 160 10.81 7.23 12.41
N SER A 161 11.87 7.49 13.20
CA SER A 161 12.94 6.51 13.44
C SER A 161 12.42 5.27 14.16
N ASP A 162 11.55 5.45 15.16
CA ASP A 162 10.94 4.31 15.89
C ASP A 162 10.14 3.43 14.93
N ILE A 163 9.33 4.04 14.06
CA ILE A 163 8.56 3.31 13.05
C ILE A 163 9.49 2.59 12.06
N LEU A 164 10.53 3.25 11.55
CA LEU A 164 11.44 2.66 10.56
C LEU A 164 12.34 1.57 11.15
N SER A 165 12.58 1.57 12.46
CA SER A 165 13.37 0.53 13.15
C SER A 165 12.68 -0.84 13.19
N LEU A 166 11.36 -0.87 12.99
CA LEU A 166 10.59 -2.12 12.99
C LEU A 166 10.98 -2.98 11.78
N GLU A 167 11.21 -4.27 12.01
CA GLU A 167 11.83 -5.17 11.03
C GLU A 167 11.22 -5.12 9.62
N GLY A 168 9.89 -5.27 9.50
CA GLY A 168 9.20 -5.20 8.22
C GLY A 168 9.22 -3.81 7.57
N ASN A 169 9.30 -2.74 8.35
CA ASN A 169 9.43 -1.37 7.84
C ASN A 169 10.85 -1.12 7.33
N ALA A 170 11.86 -1.53 8.10
CA ALA A 170 13.25 -1.48 7.69
C ALA A 170 13.48 -2.32 6.42
N TYR A 171 12.89 -3.51 6.36
CA TYR A 171 12.96 -4.39 5.19
C TYR A 171 12.31 -3.76 3.96
N ALA A 172 11.13 -3.15 4.12
CA ALA A 172 10.45 -2.45 3.02
C ALA A 172 11.20 -1.18 2.57
N LEU A 173 11.79 -0.43 3.50
CA LEU A 173 12.63 0.74 3.15
C LEU A 173 13.88 0.32 2.38
N LYS A 174 14.54 -0.78 2.79
CA LYS A 174 15.68 -1.34 2.06
C LYS A 174 15.30 -1.83 0.66
N ASN A 175 14.06 -2.31 0.50
CA ASN A 175 13.49 -2.77 -0.77
C ASN A 175 12.44 -1.77 -1.28
N ALA A 176 12.73 -0.47 -1.17
CA ALA A 176 11.80 0.59 -1.51
C ALA A 176 11.29 0.48 -2.96
N PRO A 177 10.05 0.98 -3.23
CA PRO A 177 9.49 0.93 -4.56
C PRO A 177 10.30 1.78 -5.56
N ASP A 178 10.20 1.44 -6.85
CA ASP A 178 10.77 2.27 -7.90
C ASP A 178 9.99 3.57 -8.09
N MET A 179 8.67 3.53 -7.86
CA MET A 179 7.79 4.69 -7.95
C MET A 179 6.89 4.77 -6.72
N PHE A 180 6.76 5.97 -6.17
CA PHE A 180 5.76 6.29 -5.15
C PHE A 180 4.86 7.42 -5.64
N ILE A 181 3.59 7.09 -5.91
CA ILE A 181 2.59 8.03 -6.39
C ILE A 181 1.71 8.47 -5.22
N ILE A 182 1.64 9.79 -4.98
CA ILE A 182 0.85 10.40 -3.92
C ILE A 182 -0.24 11.27 -4.56
N PRO A 183 -1.50 10.81 -4.59
CA PRO A 183 -2.60 11.66 -5.00
C PRO A 183 -2.81 12.76 -3.97
N THR A 184 -2.94 14.00 -4.43
CA THR A 184 -3.19 15.18 -3.61
C THR A 184 -4.48 15.86 -4.02
N ILE A 185 -5.00 16.68 -3.11
CA ILE A 185 -6.13 17.55 -3.37
C ILE A 185 -5.83 18.93 -2.78
N MET A 186 -6.18 19.98 -3.50
CA MET A 186 -6.07 21.34 -2.98
C MET A 186 -7.19 21.64 -1.98
N ASN A 187 -8.43 21.31 -2.34
CA ASN A 187 -9.59 21.57 -1.52
C ASN A 187 -9.94 20.35 -0.65
N VAL A 188 -9.67 20.44 0.64
CA VAL A 188 -9.88 19.29 1.53
C VAL A 188 -11.37 18.97 1.76
N ASN A 189 -12.27 19.94 1.53
CA ASN A 189 -13.72 19.70 1.57
C ASN A 189 -14.17 18.68 0.52
N GLU A 190 -13.45 18.54 -0.59
CA GLU A 190 -13.77 17.52 -1.60
C GLU A 190 -13.40 16.10 -1.12
N VAL A 191 -12.32 15.95 -0.34
CA VAL A 191 -12.02 14.68 0.33
C VAL A 191 -13.09 14.36 1.36
N MET A 192 -13.58 15.35 2.11
CA MET A 192 -14.67 15.15 3.07
C MET A 192 -15.94 14.65 2.39
N LYS A 193 -16.39 15.31 1.30
CA LYS A 193 -17.55 14.84 0.52
C LYS A 193 -17.38 13.42 0.00
N ARG A 194 -16.16 13.03 -0.40
CA ARG A 194 -15.83 11.68 -0.86
C ARG A 194 -15.77 10.65 0.27
N LEU A 195 -15.50 11.06 1.50
CA LEU A 195 -15.55 10.21 2.68
C LEU A 195 -17.00 10.02 3.15
N ASP A 196 -17.76 11.11 3.23
CA ASP A 196 -19.18 11.10 3.64
C ASP A 196 -20.08 10.34 2.66
N GLY A 197 -19.78 10.39 1.36
CA GLY A 197 -20.56 9.72 0.31
C GLY A 197 -20.19 8.27 0.04
N ARG A 198 -19.26 7.67 0.80
CA ARG A 198 -18.93 6.24 0.67
C ARG A 198 -19.90 5.41 1.51
N ASP A 199 -20.59 4.46 0.87
CA ASP A 199 -21.34 3.38 1.53
C ASP A 199 -20.44 2.35 2.24
N LYS A 200 -19.17 2.68 2.48
CA LYS A 200 -18.25 1.83 3.23
C LYS A 200 -18.24 2.27 4.67
N ASP A 201 -19.00 1.56 5.50
CA ASP A 201 -18.65 1.39 6.91
C ASP A 201 -17.44 0.43 6.98
N ASP A 202 -16.30 0.84 6.40
CA ASP A 202 -15.00 0.21 6.66
C ASP A 202 -14.71 0.59 8.11
N ASN A 203 -15.37 -0.11 9.05
CA ASN A 203 -15.43 0.10 10.48
C ASN A 203 -14.03 0.38 11.05
N CYS A 204 -13.44 1.56 10.85
CA CYS A 204 -12.02 1.84 11.01
C CYS A 204 -11.83 3.20 11.67
N GLN A 205 -11.06 3.23 12.76
CA GLN A 205 -10.90 4.41 13.59
C GLN A 205 -10.17 5.58 12.90
N PHE A 206 -9.44 5.31 11.80
CA PHE A 206 -8.62 6.31 11.11
C PHE A 206 -9.36 7.07 10.01
N GLU A 207 -10.57 6.65 9.63
CA GLU A 207 -11.33 7.32 8.56
C GLU A 207 -11.99 8.63 8.99
N LYS A 208 -11.88 8.99 10.29
CA LYS A 208 -12.38 10.27 10.81
C LYS A 208 -11.74 11.45 10.10
N ILE A 209 -12.57 12.39 9.65
CA ILE A 209 -12.16 13.58 8.89
C ILE A 209 -11.01 14.33 9.59
N ASP A 210 -11.13 14.63 10.88
CA ASP A 210 -10.10 15.35 11.63
C ASP A 210 -8.75 14.63 11.67
N PHE A 211 -8.76 13.29 11.63
CA PHE A 211 -7.54 12.50 11.55
C PHE A 211 -6.91 12.66 10.15
N GLN A 212 -7.70 12.52 9.10
CA GLN A 212 -7.26 12.66 7.70
C GLN A 212 -6.71 14.07 7.41
N LEU A 213 -7.35 15.12 7.92
CA LEU A 213 -6.86 16.50 7.81
C LEU A 213 -5.45 16.67 8.39
N LYS A 214 -5.20 16.06 9.55
CA LYS A 214 -3.90 16.12 10.22
C LYS A 214 -2.81 15.32 9.50
N LEU A 215 -3.18 14.30 8.72
CA LEU A 215 -2.22 13.49 7.93
C LEU A 215 -1.72 14.21 6.66
N LYS A 216 -2.53 15.10 6.07
CA LYS A 216 -2.21 15.78 4.79
C LYS A 216 -0.81 16.40 4.75
N PRO A 217 -0.38 17.25 5.71
CA PRO A 217 0.94 17.86 5.66
C PRO A 217 2.08 16.84 5.73
N PHE A 218 1.88 15.67 6.35
CA PHE A 218 2.90 14.62 6.41
C PHE A 218 3.08 13.91 5.06
N TYR A 219 1.99 13.60 4.35
CA TYR A 219 2.06 13.04 3.00
C TYR A 219 2.69 14.01 1.99
N GLU A 220 2.44 15.30 2.15
CA GLU A 220 2.99 16.36 1.27
C GLU A 220 4.32 16.93 1.78
N SER A 221 4.90 16.34 2.83
CA SER A 221 6.16 16.82 3.42
C SER A 221 7.37 16.51 2.55
N SER A 222 8.36 17.41 2.60
CA SER A 222 9.70 17.14 2.05
C SER A 222 10.37 15.97 2.75
N ASP A 223 10.09 15.73 4.03
CA ASP A 223 10.73 14.66 4.80
C ASP A 223 10.31 13.27 4.30
N LEU A 224 9.01 13.05 4.07
CA LEU A 224 8.52 11.81 3.49
C LEU A 224 9.08 11.63 2.08
N LYS A 225 9.06 12.68 1.25
CA LYS A 225 9.63 12.64 -0.10
C LYS A 225 11.11 12.24 -0.07
N ASN A 226 11.90 12.94 0.74
CA ASN A 226 13.34 12.71 0.89
C ASN A 226 13.66 11.31 1.43
N LEU A 227 12.81 10.76 2.31
CA LEU A 227 12.97 9.40 2.84
C LEU A 227 12.99 8.37 1.70
N PHE A 228 12.08 8.49 0.74
CA PHE A 228 11.97 7.60 -0.42
C PHE A 228 13.02 7.93 -1.50
N GLU A 229 13.22 9.21 -1.82
CA GLU A 229 14.21 9.62 -2.84
C GLU A 229 15.65 9.26 -2.45
N LYS A 230 15.99 9.24 -1.16
CA LYS A 230 17.29 8.72 -0.67
C LYS A 230 17.50 7.24 -1.01
N GLN A 231 16.41 6.46 -1.10
CA GLN A 231 16.48 5.09 -1.59
C GLN A 231 16.50 5.03 -3.13
N GLY A 232 16.27 6.13 -3.84
CA GLY A 232 16.21 6.17 -5.30
C GLY A 232 14.82 5.93 -5.87
N THR A 233 13.79 5.91 -5.01
CA THR A 233 12.39 5.91 -5.46
C THR A 233 12.07 7.22 -6.18
N VAL A 234 11.39 7.13 -7.31
CA VAL A 234 10.81 8.30 -7.99
C VAL A 234 9.50 8.66 -7.28
N VAL A 235 9.48 9.79 -6.57
CA VAL A 235 8.27 10.27 -5.88
C VAL A 235 7.51 11.27 -6.75
N LYS A 236 6.23 11.02 -6.99
CA LYS A 236 5.37 11.88 -7.82
C LYS A 236 4.06 12.18 -7.13
N TYR A 237 3.63 13.43 -7.27
CA TYR A 237 2.33 13.89 -6.82
C TYR A 237 1.41 14.08 -8.03
N LEU A 238 0.12 13.77 -7.88
CA LEU A 238 -0.88 14.06 -8.89
C LEU A 238 -2.10 14.74 -8.27
N ASN A 239 -2.77 15.59 -9.03
CA ASN A 239 -3.95 16.29 -8.55
C ASN A 239 -5.22 15.47 -8.79
N ALA A 240 -5.75 14.88 -7.72
CA ALA A 240 -6.96 14.06 -7.75
C ALA A 240 -8.26 14.87 -7.56
N GLY A 241 -8.17 16.21 -7.48
CA GLY A 241 -9.32 17.12 -7.36
C GLY A 241 -9.92 17.58 -8.68
N ILE A 242 -9.23 17.40 -9.81
CA ILE A 242 -9.67 17.96 -11.11
C ILE A 242 -10.88 17.20 -11.66
N SER A 243 -10.68 15.92 -12.00
CA SER A 243 -11.73 15.01 -12.45
C SER A 243 -11.18 13.57 -12.43
N ILE A 244 -12.08 12.57 -12.47
CA ILE A 244 -11.65 11.16 -12.59
C ILE A 244 -10.85 10.92 -13.88
N PRO A 245 -11.32 11.33 -15.08
CA PRO A 245 -10.54 11.16 -16.32
C PRO A 245 -9.15 11.79 -16.26
N GLU A 246 -9.04 13.00 -15.70
CA GLU A 246 -7.75 13.69 -15.59
C GLU A 246 -6.83 13.03 -14.55
N THR A 247 -7.39 12.49 -13.48
CA THR A 247 -6.64 11.67 -12.50
C THR A 247 -6.07 10.42 -13.17
N LYS A 248 -6.89 9.73 -13.98
CA LYS A 248 -6.44 8.56 -14.74
C LYS A 248 -5.33 8.91 -15.73
N ARG A 249 -5.47 10.02 -16.47
CA ARG A 249 -4.45 10.50 -17.42
C ARG A 249 -3.11 10.77 -16.73
N GLN A 250 -3.12 11.53 -15.64
CA GLN A 250 -1.90 11.82 -14.85
C GLN A 250 -1.26 10.54 -14.31
N ALA A 251 -2.05 9.60 -13.79
CA ALA A 251 -1.56 8.32 -13.28
C ALA A 251 -0.81 7.53 -14.37
N VAL A 252 -1.40 7.46 -15.58
CA VAL A 252 -0.81 6.80 -16.74
C VAL A 252 0.50 7.45 -17.18
N GLU A 253 0.55 8.78 -17.22
CA GLU A 253 1.76 9.54 -17.57
C GLU A 253 2.88 9.35 -16.55
N ILE A 254 2.54 9.37 -15.26
CA ILE A 254 3.50 9.23 -14.17
C ILE A 254 4.14 7.84 -14.18
N TYR A 255 3.35 6.77 -14.19
CA TYR A 255 3.95 5.44 -14.05
C TYR A 255 4.82 5.06 -15.25
N LYS A 256 4.49 5.57 -16.46
CA LYS A 256 5.30 5.37 -17.68
C LYS A 256 6.74 5.88 -17.54
N MET A 257 7.01 6.82 -16.62
CA MET A 257 8.36 7.35 -16.38
C MET A 257 9.37 6.30 -15.90
N ILE A 258 8.93 5.17 -15.35
CA ILE A 258 9.81 4.08 -14.89
C ILE A 258 9.70 2.80 -15.73
N MET A 259 8.86 2.83 -16.77
CA MET A 259 8.61 1.70 -17.67
C MET A 259 9.50 1.72 -18.91
N SER A 260 10.22 2.82 -19.15
CA SER A 260 11.23 2.98 -20.20
C SER A 260 12.52 2.22 -19.88
#